data_AF-A0A7L6CJI2-F1
#
_entry.id   AF-A0A7L6CJI2-F1
#
_cell.length_a   1.000
_cell.length_b   1.000
_cell.length_c   1.000
_cell.angle_alpha   90.00
_cell.angle_beta   90.00
_cell.angle_gamma   90.00
#
_symmetry.space_group_name_H-M   'P 1'
#
loop_
_entity.id
_entity.type
_entity.pdbx_description
1 polymer ?
#
loop_
_entity_poly.entity_id
_entity_poly.type
_entity_poly.pdbx_seq_one_letter_code
_entity_poly.pdbx_strand_id
1 'polypeptide(L)'
;MKKMVFACGLVLLLSGCDKPKVDTSTDESMKTSLQKVKESLPEDKRQAFSDAATTIMMSNVDMKAVMAGAFSGNGDAIATAQAEKVKAALNGKTGEEIISEAKAIQAERAKKEQQQALQEIAELQQKKTASQTAKASLRNFVVNKSRFFFEKQEFGGPRPVIELSVENKTTSPVSRAYFKGTIASPGRTIPWLVDTFNYSIPGGLEPGEKANWPLLPNMFSDWGKVQAPEDAVFTVEVVRLDGADGNALFDSGSFSEDDQKRLDMLKSKYTSQ
;
A
#
# COMPACT_ATOMS: atom_id res chain seq x y z
N MET A 1 11.75 -91.18 -32.99
CA MET A 1 12.41 -90.67 -31.78
C MET A 1 12.52 -89.15 -31.87
N LYS A 2 11.99 -88.46 -30.84
CA LYS A 2 12.32 -87.13 -30.26
C LYS A 2 12.53 -85.92 -31.22
N LYS A 3 11.59 -84.94 -31.16
CA LYS A 3 11.71 -83.58 -30.56
C LYS A 3 12.53 -82.62 -31.46
N MET A 4 12.12 -81.39 -31.79
CA MET A 4 11.54 -80.37 -30.93
C MET A 4 11.00 -79.22 -31.81
N VAL A 5 9.80 -78.72 -31.48
CA VAL A 5 9.24 -77.46 -31.97
C VAL A 5 9.94 -76.31 -31.22
N PHE A 6 10.37 -75.27 -31.93
CA PHE A 6 10.73 -74.00 -31.30
C PHE A 6 10.23 -72.83 -32.18
N ALA A 7 9.03 -72.36 -31.87
CA ALA A 7 8.49 -71.11 -32.38
C ALA A 7 9.03 -69.97 -31.49
N CYS A 8 9.97 -69.18 -32.02
CA CYS A 8 10.39 -67.93 -31.39
C CYS A 8 9.33 -66.85 -31.65
N GLY A 9 8.47 -66.61 -30.66
CA GLY A 9 7.60 -65.45 -30.62
C GLY A 9 8.41 -64.20 -30.29
N LEU A 10 8.57 -63.32 -31.28
CA LEU A 10 9.09 -61.97 -31.11
C LEU A 10 8.00 -61.12 -30.42
N VAL A 11 8.13 -60.94 -29.10
CA VAL A 11 7.28 -60.02 -28.34
C VAL A 11 7.72 -58.58 -28.66
N LEU A 12 6.93 -57.91 -29.50
CA LEU A 12 6.94 -56.46 -29.67
C LEU A 12 6.54 -55.82 -28.33
N LEU A 13 7.53 -55.35 -27.57
CA LEU A 13 7.33 -54.40 -26.49
C LEU A 13 6.91 -53.07 -27.10
N LEU A 14 5.61 -52.89 -27.32
CA LEU A 14 4.99 -51.58 -27.48
C LEU A 14 5.06 -50.87 -26.12
N SER A 15 6.24 -50.34 -25.78
CA SER A 15 6.35 -49.26 -24.81
C SER A 15 5.71 -48.02 -25.43
N GLY A 16 4.38 -47.97 -25.40
CA GLY A 16 3.64 -46.72 -25.54
C GLY A 16 4.02 -45.83 -24.37
N CYS A 17 5.12 -45.08 -24.53
CA CYS A 17 5.53 -44.01 -23.62
C CYS A 17 4.57 -42.84 -23.77
N ASP A 18 3.27 -43.04 -23.50
CA ASP A 18 2.43 -41.89 -23.16
C ASP A 18 2.85 -41.48 -21.75
N LYS A 19 3.43 -40.28 -21.63
CA LYS A 19 3.90 -39.76 -20.34
C LYS A 19 2.71 -39.77 -19.37
N PRO A 20 2.89 -40.20 -18.10
CA PRO A 20 1.81 -40.16 -17.13
C PRO A 20 1.17 -38.76 -17.07
N LYS A 21 -0.15 -38.73 -16.96
CA LYS A 21 -0.96 -37.50 -16.87
C LYS A 21 -1.71 -37.48 -15.54
N VAL A 22 -1.98 -36.28 -15.05
CA VAL A 22 -2.82 -36.11 -13.85
C VAL A 22 -4.26 -36.45 -14.20
N ASP A 23 -4.89 -37.28 -13.38
CA ASP A 23 -6.30 -37.66 -13.46
C ASP A 23 -7.02 -37.03 -12.27
N THR A 24 -7.92 -36.09 -12.51
CA THR A 24 -8.67 -35.42 -11.44
C THR A 24 -10.12 -35.90 -11.33
N SER A 25 -10.47 -37.04 -11.92
CA SER A 25 -11.83 -37.59 -11.90
C SER A 25 -12.35 -37.86 -10.49
N THR A 26 -11.47 -38.29 -9.59
CA THR A 26 -11.70 -38.42 -8.14
C THR A 26 -10.50 -37.91 -7.34
N ASP A 27 -10.69 -37.58 -6.07
CA ASP A 27 -9.60 -37.08 -5.23
C ASP A 27 -8.50 -38.14 -5.02
N GLU A 28 -8.87 -39.42 -4.99
CA GLU A 28 -7.91 -40.54 -4.92
C GLU A 28 -7.13 -40.72 -6.24
N SER A 29 -7.81 -40.62 -7.39
CA SER A 29 -7.16 -40.64 -8.70
C SER A 29 -6.19 -39.47 -8.86
N MET A 30 -6.54 -38.29 -8.32
CA MET A 30 -5.71 -37.09 -8.35
C MET A 30 -4.45 -37.27 -7.53
N LYS A 31 -4.58 -37.72 -6.28
CA LYS A 31 -3.43 -37.98 -5.41
C LYS A 31 -2.49 -39.02 -6.02
N THR A 32 -3.05 -40.12 -6.52
CA THR A 32 -2.28 -41.23 -7.08
C THR A 32 -1.61 -40.85 -8.39
N SER A 33 -2.32 -40.16 -9.29
CA SER A 33 -1.78 -39.72 -10.58
C SER A 33 -0.71 -38.63 -10.41
N LEU A 34 -0.88 -37.67 -9.49
CA LEU A 34 0.15 -36.68 -9.15
C LEU A 34 1.45 -37.36 -8.67
N GLN A 35 1.34 -38.39 -7.82
CA GLN A 35 2.51 -39.15 -7.37
C GLN A 35 3.17 -39.90 -8.53
N LYS A 36 2.40 -40.59 -9.38
CA LYS A 36 2.93 -41.29 -10.56
C LYS A 36 3.62 -40.34 -11.54
N VAL A 37 3.03 -39.17 -11.80
CA VAL A 37 3.64 -38.12 -12.64
C VAL A 37 4.95 -37.66 -12.03
N LYS A 38 4.99 -37.37 -10.73
CA LYS A 38 6.22 -36.98 -10.02
C LYS A 38 7.31 -38.04 -10.13
N GLU A 39 6.99 -39.30 -9.86
CA GLU A 39 7.97 -40.40 -9.89
C GLU A 39 8.52 -40.67 -11.29
N SER A 40 7.73 -40.40 -12.33
CA SER A 40 8.14 -40.51 -13.73
C SER A 40 9.11 -39.41 -14.21
N LEU A 41 9.25 -38.33 -13.44
CA LEU A 41 10.20 -37.25 -13.74
C LEU A 41 11.62 -37.58 -13.25
N PRO A 42 12.65 -37.06 -13.94
CA PRO A 42 14.01 -36.98 -13.43
C PRO A 42 14.06 -36.41 -12.01
N GLU A 43 14.97 -36.91 -11.18
CA GLU A 43 15.04 -36.57 -9.75
C GLU A 43 15.16 -35.05 -9.50
N ASP A 44 15.94 -34.35 -10.33
CA ASP A 44 16.13 -32.91 -10.32
C ASP A 44 14.87 -32.09 -10.66
N LYS A 45 13.89 -32.70 -11.35
CA LYS A 45 12.60 -32.05 -11.70
C LYS A 45 11.47 -32.35 -10.70
N ARG A 46 11.64 -33.32 -9.79
CA ARG A 46 10.56 -33.75 -8.87
C ARG A 46 10.12 -32.66 -7.91
N GLN A 47 11.06 -31.83 -7.44
CA GLN A 47 10.74 -30.69 -6.58
C GLN A 47 10.05 -29.59 -7.39
N ALA A 48 10.61 -29.23 -8.55
CA ALA A 48 10.02 -28.23 -9.45
C ALA A 48 8.58 -28.59 -9.85
N PHE A 49 8.28 -29.87 -10.07
CA PHE A 49 6.92 -30.34 -10.30
C PHE A 49 6.00 -30.13 -9.11
N SER A 50 6.47 -30.43 -7.90
CA SER A 50 5.67 -30.27 -6.67
C SER A 50 5.33 -28.79 -6.45
N ASP A 51 6.32 -27.90 -6.58
CA ASP A 51 6.13 -26.45 -6.46
C ASP A 51 5.23 -25.90 -7.58
N ALA A 52 5.36 -26.44 -8.79
CA ALA A 52 4.53 -26.07 -9.93
C ALA A 52 3.07 -26.48 -9.75
N ALA A 53 2.82 -27.70 -9.29
CA ALA A 53 1.47 -28.18 -8.98
C ALA A 53 0.82 -27.30 -7.90
N THR A 54 1.53 -26.99 -6.82
CA THR A 54 1.05 -26.05 -5.79
C THR A 54 0.78 -24.66 -6.35
N THR A 55 1.66 -24.15 -7.22
CA THR A 55 1.48 -22.86 -7.90
C THR A 55 0.18 -22.84 -8.70
N ILE A 56 -0.08 -23.86 -9.53
CA ILE A 56 -1.30 -23.95 -10.34
C ILE A 56 -2.54 -24.04 -9.43
N MET A 57 -2.51 -24.89 -8.40
CA MET A 57 -3.62 -25.01 -7.44
C MET A 57 -3.95 -23.67 -6.80
N MET A 58 -2.97 -22.98 -6.23
CA MET A 58 -3.18 -21.69 -5.57
C MET A 58 -3.60 -20.59 -6.54
N SER A 59 -3.12 -20.61 -7.78
CA SER A 59 -3.44 -19.59 -8.79
C SER A 59 -4.86 -19.65 -9.32
N ASN A 60 -5.50 -20.81 -9.23
CA ASN A 60 -6.87 -21.02 -9.68
C ASN A 60 -7.91 -20.83 -8.57
N VAL A 61 -7.48 -20.59 -7.33
CA VAL A 61 -8.36 -20.27 -6.20
C VAL A 61 -8.54 -18.76 -6.10
N ASP A 62 -9.80 -18.31 -6.20
CA ASP A 62 -10.17 -16.92 -5.93
C ASP A 62 -10.37 -16.69 -4.42
N MET A 63 -9.34 -16.13 -3.77
CA MET A 63 -9.37 -15.84 -2.33
C MET A 63 -10.45 -14.82 -1.94
N LYS A 64 -10.83 -13.89 -2.83
CA LYS A 64 -11.91 -12.94 -2.55
C LYS A 64 -13.25 -13.66 -2.51
N ALA A 65 -13.49 -14.58 -3.44
CA ALA A 65 -14.69 -15.41 -3.45
C ALA A 65 -14.75 -16.30 -2.21
N VAL A 66 -13.63 -16.91 -1.81
CA VAL A 66 -13.54 -17.73 -0.58
C VAL A 66 -13.88 -16.90 0.66
N MET A 67 -13.30 -15.71 0.82
CA MET A 67 -13.61 -14.81 1.92
C MET A 67 -15.09 -14.39 1.91
N ALA A 68 -15.64 -14.03 0.75
CA ALA A 68 -17.06 -13.70 0.62
C ALA A 68 -17.98 -14.87 0.99
N GLY A 69 -17.60 -16.11 0.63
CA GLY A 69 -18.32 -17.33 1.00
C GLY A 69 -18.36 -17.54 2.51
N ALA A 70 -17.26 -17.26 3.21
CA ALA A 70 -17.17 -17.36 4.66
C ALA A 70 -18.11 -16.37 5.38
N PHE A 71 -18.28 -15.15 4.84
CA PHE A 71 -19.19 -14.15 5.42
C PHE A 71 -20.66 -14.33 5.02
N SER A 72 -20.96 -14.99 3.90
CA SER A 72 -22.31 -15.13 3.35
C SER A 72 -23.00 -16.46 3.69
N GLY A 73 -22.32 -17.38 4.39
CA GLY A 73 -22.85 -18.72 4.68
C GLY A 73 -22.88 -19.68 3.49
N ASN A 74 -22.37 -19.26 2.32
CA ASN A 74 -22.31 -20.06 1.09
C ASN A 74 -20.93 -20.73 0.89
N GLY A 75 -20.21 -21.00 1.98
CA GLY A 75 -18.83 -21.51 1.96
C GLY A 75 -18.67 -22.80 1.15
N ASP A 76 -19.56 -23.77 1.33
CA ASP A 76 -19.47 -25.08 0.68
C ASP A 76 -19.65 -25.01 -0.84
N ALA A 77 -20.58 -24.16 -1.30
CA ALA A 77 -20.80 -23.93 -2.74
C ALA A 77 -19.59 -23.26 -3.39
N ILE A 78 -18.99 -22.27 -2.71
CA ILE A 78 -17.76 -21.62 -3.17
C ILE A 78 -16.59 -22.62 -3.17
N ALA A 79 -16.42 -23.40 -2.10
CA ALA A 79 -15.35 -24.40 -2.01
C ALA A 79 -15.43 -25.41 -3.16
N THR A 80 -16.63 -25.91 -3.45
CA THR A 80 -16.87 -26.83 -4.58
C THR A 80 -16.49 -26.18 -5.91
N ALA A 81 -16.94 -24.94 -6.15
CA ALA A 81 -16.61 -24.22 -7.38
C ALA A 81 -15.10 -23.95 -7.56
N GLN A 82 -14.37 -23.67 -6.46
CA GLN A 82 -12.91 -23.52 -6.52
C GLN A 82 -12.20 -24.87 -6.74
N ALA A 83 -12.68 -25.95 -6.10
CA ALA A 83 -12.12 -27.29 -6.30
C ALA A 83 -12.24 -27.74 -7.76
N GLU A 84 -13.39 -27.50 -8.41
CA GLU A 84 -13.58 -27.81 -9.83
C GLU A 84 -12.62 -27.03 -10.74
N LYS A 85 -12.34 -25.75 -10.45
CA LYS A 85 -11.33 -24.98 -11.19
C LYS A 85 -9.94 -25.57 -11.07
N VAL A 86 -9.55 -25.99 -9.87
CA VAL A 86 -8.25 -26.63 -9.63
C VAL A 86 -8.16 -27.97 -10.36
N LYS A 87 -9.22 -28.79 -10.32
CA LYS A 87 -9.30 -30.05 -11.06
C LYS A 87 -9.14 -29.82 -12.56
N ALA A 88 -9.92 -28.89 -13.12
CA ALA A 88 -9.83 -28.52 -14.53
C ALA A 88 -8.44 -27.98 -14.92
N ALA A 89 -7.77 -27.24 -14.03
CA ALA A 89 -6.44 -26.71 -14.27
C ALA A 89 -5.32 -27.76 -14.21
N LEU A 90 -5.56 -28.98 -13.73
CA LEU A 90 -4.54 -30.03 -13.63
C LEU A 90 -4.83 -31.24 -14.53
N ASN A 91 -6.10 -31.54 -14.77
CA ASN A 91 -6.52 -32.74 -15.47
C ASN A 91 -5.86 -32.88 -16.85
N GLY A 92 -5.36 -34.07 -17.15
CA GLY A 92 -4.74 -34.42 -18.42
C GLY A 92 -3.33 -33.87 -18.64
N LYS A 93 -2.80 -33.05 -17.72
CA LYS A 93 -1.45 -32.47 -17.88
C LYS A 93 -0.35 -33.44 -17.45
N THR A 94 0.73 -33.44 -18.20
CA THR A 94 1.99 -34.11 -17.86
C THR A 94 2.80 -33.28 -16.88
N GLY A 95 3.84 -33.88 -16.28
CA GLY A 95 4.73 -33.17 -15.37
C GLY A 95 5.46 -31.99 -16.01
N GLU A 96 5.83 -32.08 -17.29
CA GLU A 96 6.49 -30.98 -18.01
C GLU A 96 5.53 -29.84 -18.34
N GLU A 97 4.28 -30.13 -18.67
CA GLU A 97 3.25 -29.12 -18.90
C GLU A 97 2.92 -28.37 -17.60
N ILE A 98 2.80 -29.07 -16.48
CA ILE A 98 2.60 -28.46 -15.15
C ILE A 98 3.76 -27.52 -14.80
N ILE A 99 5.01 -27.95 -14.98
CA ILE A 99 6.18 -27.10 -14.74
C ILE A 99 6.19 -25.88 -15.67
N SER A 100 5.89 -26.06 -16.96
CA SER A 100 5.89 -24.99 -17.95
C SER A 100 4.81 -23.95 -17.66
N GLU A 101 3.60 -24.39 -17.31
CA GLU A 101 2.49 -23.50 -17.00
C GLU A 101 2.73 -22.73 -15.70
N ALA A 102 3.25 -23.38 -14.66
CA ALA A 102 3.62 -22.67 -13.43
C ALA A 102 4.66 -21.57 -13.70
N LYS A 103 5.65 -21.83 -14.57
CA LYS A 103 6.60 -20.79 -15.00
C LYS A 103 5.92 -19.64 -15.74
N ALA A 104 4.96 -19.94 -16.62
CA ALA A 104 4.19 -18.90 -17.31
C ALA A 104 3.37 -18.05 -16.33
N ILE A 105 2.70 -18.68 -15.35
CA ILE A 105 1.96 -17.99 -14.28
C ILE A 105 2.89 -17.09 -13.47
N GLN A 106 4.06 -17.59 -13.07
CA GLN A 106 5.05 -16.81 -12.31
C GLN A 106 5.59 -15.64 -13.11
N ALA A 107 5.90 -15.84 -14.40
CA ALA A 107 6.37 -14.78 -15.29
C ALA A 107 5.31 -13.69 -15.51
N GLU A 108 4.04 -14.07 -15.68
CA GLU A 108 2.94 -13.12 -15.81
C GLU A 108 2.76 -12.31 -14.52
N ARG A 109 2.82 -12.96 -13.35
CA ARG A 109 2.78 -12.30 -12.05
C ARG A 109 3.93 -11.32 -11.86
N ALA A 110 5.16 -11.76 -12.12
CA ALA A 110 6.34 -10.91 -12.01
C ALA A 110 6.23 -9.67 -12.92
N LYS A 111 5.72 -9.83 -14.15
CA LYS A 111 5.46 -8.71 -15.05
C LYS A 111 4.41 -7.75 -14.51
N LYS A 112 3.28 -8.26 -13.99
CA LYS A 112 2.22 -7.43 -13.38
C LYS A 112 2.73 -6.69 -12.14
N GLU A 113 3.44 -7.38 -11.25
CA GLU A 113 4.05 -6.79 -10.07
C GLU A 113 5.04 -5.68 -10.45
N GLN A 114 5.88 -5.91 -11.46
CA GLN A 114 6.82 -4.90 -11.96
C GLN A 114 6.09 -3.70 -12.53
N GLN A 115 5.04 -3.90 -13.35
CA GLN A 115 4.25 -2.80 -13.90
C GLN A 115 3.59 -1.96 -12.81
N GLN A 116 2.99 -2.60 -11.80
CA GLN A 116 2.38 -1.91 -10.66
C GLN A 116 3.42 -1.16 -9.84
N ALA A 117 4.58 -1.77 -9.58
CA ALA A 117 5.67 -1.12 -8.86
C ALA A 117 6.20 0.12 -9.59
N LEU A 118 6.37 0.05 -10.91
CA LEU A 118 6.82 1.19 -11.71
C LEU A 118 5.79 2.33 -11.72
N GLN A 119 4.51 2.00 -11.79
CA GLN A 119 3.43 2.99 -11.66
C GLN A 119 3.47 3.66 -10.28
N GLU A 120 3.55 2.87 -9.20
CA GLU A 120 3.62 3.39 -7.84
C GLU A 120 4.87 4.27 -7.61
N ILE A 121 6.02 3.89 -8.17
CA ILE A 121 7.24 4.72 -8.16
C ILE A 121 6.97 6.08 -8.81
N ALA A 122 6.33 6.11 -9.99
CA ALA A 122 6.04 7.34 -10.70
C ALA A 122 5.10 8.25 -9.89
N GLU A 123 4.04 7.67 -9.31
CA GLU A 123 3.09 8.37 -8.45
C GLU A 123 3.78 8.95 -7.21
N LEU A 124 4.62 8.18 -6.52
CA LEU A 124 5.38 8.62 -5.35
C LEU A 124 6.40 9.72 -5.70
N GLN A 125 7.06 9.64 -6.86
CA GLN A 125 7.97 10.69 -7.33
C GLN A 125 7.23 11.99 -7.66
N GLN A 126 6.06 11.90 -8.28
CA GLN A 126 5.21 13.05 -8.55
C GLN A 126 4.74 13.67 -7.23
N LYS A 127 4.26 12.86 -6.29
CA LYS A 127 3.85 13.28 -4.93
C LYS A 127 4.98 13.99 -4.19
N LYS A 128 6.20 13.44 -4.25
CA LYS A 128 7.41 14.05 -3.67
C LYS A 128 7.70 15.42 -4.26
N THR A 129 7.70 15.52 -5.59
CA THR A 129 7.96 16.77 -6.30
C THR A 129 6.88 17.82 -6.00
N ALA A 130 5.61 17.40 -6.00
CA ALA A 130 4.49 18.27 -5.66
C ALA A 130 4.59 18.79 -4.22
N SER A 131 4.92 17.93 -3.24
CA SER A 131 5.14 18.34 -1.84
C SER A 131 6.32 19.32 -1.72
N GLN A 132 7.42 19.10 -2.45
CA GLN A 132 8.58 20.01 -2.44
C GLN A 132 8.24 21.39 -3.03
N THR A 133 7.55 21.43 -4.15
CA THR A 133 7.06 22.67 -4.76
C THR A 133 6.05 23.37 -3.84
N ALA A 134 5.13 22.62 -3.23
CA ALA A 134 4.19 23.16 -2.26
C ALA A 134 4.90 23.79 -1.07
N LYS A 135 5.94 23.14 -0.51
CA LYS A 135 6.77 23.72 0.56
C LYS A 135 7.40 25.05 0.17
N ALA A 136 7.84 25.19 -1.09
CA ALA A 136 8.37 26.46 -1.58
C ALA A 136 7.27 27.53 -1.67
N SER A 137 6.10 27.19 -2.23
CA SER A 137 4.97 28.12 -2.34
C SER A 137 4.38 28.53 -0.99
N LEU A 138 4.32 27.62 -0.02
CA LEU A 138 3.81 27.88 1.32
C LEU A 138 4.63 28.94 2.07
N ARG A 139 5.92 29.10 1.76
CA ARG A 139 6.77 30.17 2.33
C ARG A 139 6.29 31.57 1.93
N ASN A 140 5.50 31.70 0.87
CA ASN A 140 4.91 32.96 0.46
C ASN A 140 3.65 33.29 1.27
N PHE A 141 3.13 32.37 2.09
CA PHE A 141 2.14 32.71 3.11
C PHE A 141 2.87 32.97 4.42
N VAL A 142 3.08 34.24 4.73
CA VAL A 142 4.02 34.67 5.77
C VAL A 142 3.29 34.79 7.10
N VAL A 143 3.78 34.10 8.13
CA VAL A 143 3.37 34.33 9.52
C VAL A 143 4.32 35.37 10.11
N ASN A 144 3.86 36.63 10.18
CA ASN A 144 4.63 37.77 10.69
C ASN A 144 4.71 37.79 12.21
N LYS A 145 3.69 37.27 12.90
CA LYS A 145 3.62 37.20 14.35
C LYS A 145 2.95 35.89 14.76
N SER A 146 3.52 35.21 15.75
CA SER A 146 2.90 34.08 16.43
C SER A 146 3.05 34.26 17.94
N ARG A 147 1.94 34.22 18.67
CA ARG A 147 1.95 34.17 20.14
C ARG A 147 0.91 33.17 20.63
N PHE A 148 1.25 32.52 21.73
CA PHE A 148 0.35 31.66 22.47
C PHE A 148 0.33 32.13 23.92
N PHE A 149 -0.86 32.32 24.48
CA PHE A 149 -1.02 32.71 25.87
C PHE A 149 -2.38 32.27 26.41
N PHE A 150 -2.50 32.29 27.72
CA PHE A 150 -3.76 32.07 28.42
C PHE A 150 -4.36 33.41 28.83
N GLU A 151 -5.54 33.71 28.31
CA GLU A 151 -6.32 34.87 28.68
C GLU A 151 -7.16 34.57 29.93
N LYS A 152 -7.10 35.46 30.93
CA LYS A 152 -7.94 35.36 32.13
C LYS A 152 -9.39 35.66 31.77
N GLN A 153 -10.30 34.86 32.31
CA GLN A 153 -11.74 35.05 32.13
C GLN A 153 -12.37 35.58 33.43
N GLU A 154 -13.41 36.40 33.33
CA GLU A 154 -14.17 36.84 34.52
C GLU A 154 -14.84 35.66 35.23
N PHE A 155 -15.29 34.67 34.47
CA PHE A 155 -15.88 33.43 34.96
C PHE A 155 -15.25 32.24 34.23
N GLY A 156 -14.85 31.21 34.99
CA GLY A 156 -14.25 29.98 34.44
C GLY A 156 -12.72 29.93 34.49
N GLY A 157 -12.15 28.88 33.91
CA GLY A 157 -10.70 28.70 33.79
C GLY A 157 -10.08 29.60 32.71
N PRO A 158 -8.75 29.77 32.71
CA PRO A 158 -8.06 30.55 31.68
C PRO A 158 -8.28 29.98 30.28
N ARG A 159 -8.44 30.86 29.28
CA ARG A 159 -8.72 30.49 27.88
C ARG A 159 -7.44 30.50 27.06
N PRO A 160 -7.10 29.41 26.33
CA PRO A 160 -5.96 29.43 25.42
C PRO A 160 -6.27 30.33 24.21
N VAL A 161 -5.30 31.16 23.83
CA VAL A 161 -5.39 32.06 22.68
C VAL A 161 -4.14 31.88 21.81
N ILE A 162 -4.37 31.65 20.52
CA ILE A 162 -3.33 31.70 19.48
C ILE A 162 -3.52 33.02 18.74
N GLU A 163 -2.55 33.92 18.86
CA GLU A 163 -2.55 35.19 18.14
C GLU A 163 -1.61 35.10 16.94
N LEU A 164 -2.18 35.23 15.72
CA LEU A 164 -1.41 35.24 14.47
C LEU A 164 -1.56 36.58 13.75
N SER A 165 -0.46 37.04 13.15
CA SER A 165 -0.47 38.04 12.08
C SER A 165 0.07 37.39 10.83
N VAL A 166 -0.71 37.40 9.76
CA VAL A 166 -0.36 36.72 8.50
C VAL A 166 -0.41 37.67 7.31
N GLU A 167 0.30 37.32 6.25
CA GLU A 167 0.27 38.01 4.96
C GLU A 167 0.25 36.97 3.84
N ASN A 168 -0.72 37.09 2.94
CA ASN A 168 -0.78 36.25 1.75
C ASN A 168 0.09 36.86 0.65
N LYS A 169 1.36 36.45 0.51
CA LYS A 169 2.20 36.82 -0.64
C LYS A 169 2.16 35.77 -1.76
N THR A 170 1.23 34.83 -1.71
CA THR A 170 1.01 33.91 -2.82
C THR A 170 0.29 34.63 -3.96
N THR A 171 0.19 33.99 -5.12
CA THR A 171 -0.51 34.52 -6.29
C THR A 171 -2.00 34.16 -6.32
N SER A 172 -2.54 33.54 -5.27
CA SER A 172 -3.89 32.99 -5.25
C SER A 172 -4.65 33.37 -3.97
N PRO A 173 -5.98 33.56 -4.04
CA PRO A 173 -6.80 33.75 -2.86
C PRO A 173 -6.82 32.50 -1.99
N VAL A 174 -6.73 32.69 -0.67
CA VAL A 174 -6.71 31.60 0.31
C VAL A 174 -8.02 31.61 1.09
N SER A 175 -8.75 30.49 1.09
CA SER A 175 -9.99 30.33 1.87
C SER A 175 -9.76 29.68 3.23
N ARG A 176 -8.71 28.88 3.35
CA ARG A 176 -8.35 28.18 4.58
C ARG A 176 -6.85 27.94 4.66
N ALA A 177 -6.31 28.10 5.86
CA ALA A 177 -4.91 27.82 6.14
C ALA A 177 -4.79 26.76 7.24
N TYR A 178 -3.84 25.84 7.03
CA TYR A 178 -3.50 24.77 7.96
C TYR A 178 -2.09 24.99 8.48
N PHE A 179 -1.93 24.82 9.77
CA PHE A 179 -0.72 25.15 10.49
C PHE A 179 -0.27 23.98 11.37
N LYS A 180 1.05 23.89 11.56
CA LYS A 180 1.67 23.13 12.62
C LYS A 180 2.24 24.12 13.62
N GLY A 181 1.72 24.08 14.84
CA GLY A 181 2.24 24.88 15.95
C GLY A 181 3.20 24.06 16.81
N THR A 182 4.22 24.72 17.35
CA THR A 182 5.19 24.11 18.25
C THR A 182 5.51 25.06 19.39
N ILE A 183 5.39 24.58 20.62
CA ILE A 183 5.74 25.31 21.84
C ILE A 183 6.97 24.64 22.43
N ALA A 184 8.11 25.33 22.44
CA ALA A 184 9.38 24.78 22.95
C ALA A 184 10.20 25.84 23.67
N SER A 185 10.83 25.47 24.80
CA SER A 185 11.84 26.32 25.44
C SER A 185 13.19 26.19 24.72
N PRO A 186 14.03 27.25 24.69
CA PRO A 186 15.37 27.19 24.11
C PRO A 186 16.21 26.03 24.68
N GLY A 187 16.91 25.30 23.80
CA GLY A 187 17.80 24.21 24.19
C GLY A 187 17.12 22.88 24.53
N ARG A 188 15.79 22.79 24.48
CA ARG A 188 15.06 21.53 24.72
C ARG A 188 14.82 20.74 23.44
N THR A 189 15.15 19.45 23.45
CA THR A 189 14.95 18.54 22.29
C THR A 189 13.48 18.13 22.10
N ILE A 190 12.72 18.01 23.19
CA ILE A 190 11.31 17.60 23.17
C ILE A 190 10.44 18.84 23.45
N PRO A 191 9.62 19.33 22.48
CA PRO A 191 8.72 20.44 22.71
C PRO A 191 7.68 20.15 23.81
N TRP A 192 7.13 21.21 24.41
CA TRP A 192 5.98 21.12 25.32
C TRP A 192 4.70 20.70 24.60
N LEU A 193 4.55 21.14 23.36
CA LEU A 193 3.43 20.80 22.49
C LEU A 193 3.87 20.86 21.02
N VAL A 194 3.44 19.88 20.25
CA VAL A 194 3.41 19.93 18.78
C VAL A 194 2.03 19.48 18.35
N ASP A 195 1.27 20.35 17.72
CA ASP A 195 -0.06 20.01 17.26
C ASP A 195 -0.44 20.83 16.01
N THR A 196 -1.43 20.35 15.29
CA THR A 196 -1.95 21.00 14.09
C THR A 196 -3.25 21.73 14.37
N PHE A 197 -3.46 22.84 13.69
CA PHE A 197 -4.71 23.57 13.71
C PHE A 197 -4.96 24.19 12.34
N ASN A 198 -6.20 24.58 12.07
CA ASN A 198 -6.56 25.24 10.83
C ASN A 198 -7.53 26.38 11.10
N TYR A 199 -7.61 27.29 10.14
CA TYR A 199 -8.53 28.40 10.19
C TYR A 199 -9.17 28.62 8.83
N SER A 200 -10.50 28.54 8.80
CA SER A 200 -11.29 28.96 7.64
C SER A 200 -11.43 30.48 7.70
N ILE A 201 -11.01 31.16 6.65
CA ILE A 201 -10.93 32.62 6.58
C ILE A 201 -12.24 33.13 5.99
N PRO A 202 -13.12 33.80 6.77
CA PRO A 202 -14.37 34.32 6.24
C PRO A 202 -14.07 35.35 5.15
N GLY A 203 -14.63 35.14 3.94
CA GLY A 203 -14.34 35.98 2.77
C GLY A 203 -13.01 35.69 2.07
N GLY A 204 -12.18 34.80 2.62
CA GLY A 204 -10.84 34.51 2.11
C GLY A 204 -9.81 35.59 2.46
N LEU A 205 -8.58 35.39 2.00
CA LEU A 205 -7.48 36.35 2.07
C LEU A 205 -6.85 36.49 0.68
N GLU A 206 -6.99 37.66 0.06
CA GLU A 206 -6.52 37.91 -1.31
C GLU A 206 -4.99 38.07 -1.38
N PRO A 207 -4.37 37.91 -2.56
CA PRO A 207 -2.95 38.20 -2.76
C PRO A 207 -2.57 39.63 -2.31
N GLY A 208 -1.54 39.73 -1.48
CA GLY A 208 -1.02 40.96 -0.89
C GLY A 208 -1.69 41.37 0.43
N GLU A 209 -2.79 40.73 0.82
CA GLU A 209 -3.52 41.12 2.03
C GLU A 209 -2.88 40.61 3.32
N LYS A 210 -3.18 41.33 4.41
CA LYS A 210 -2.73 41.04 5.77
C LYS A 210 -3.93 40.88 6.68
N ALA A 211 -3.83 39.96 7.63
CA ALA A 211 -4.86 39.75 8.64
C ALA A 211 -4.26 39.44 10.00
N ASN A 212 -4.99 39.80 11.05
CA ASN A 212 -4.68 39.45 12.43
C ASN A 212 -5.80 38.59 12.99
N TRP A 213 -5.46 37.45 13.57
CA TRP A 213 -6.43 36.46 14.04
C TRP A 213 -6.18 36.12 15.52
N PRO A 214 -7.17 36.41 16.39
CA PRO A 214 -7.23 35.83 17.72
C PRO A 214 -7.97 34.48 17.64
N LEU A 215 -7.23 33.41 17.44
CA LEU A 215 -7.79 32.06 17.35
C LEU A 215 -7.99 31.46 18.74
N LEU A 216 -9.16 30.86 18.95
CA LEU A 216 -9.56 30.27 20.21
C LEU A 216 -9.58 28.73 20.07
N PRO A 217 -8.44 28.04 20.25
CA PRO A 217 -8.42 26.59 20.22
C PRO A 217 -9.31 26.00 21.33
N ASN A 218 -9.73 24.75 21.15
CA ASN A 218 -10.57 24.05 22.12
C ASN A 218 -9.85 23.91 23.47
N MET A 219 -10.44 24.43 24.55
CA MET A 219 -9.89 24.35 25.90
C MET A 219 -9.71 22.92 26.44
N PHE A 220 -10.43 21.94 25.89
CA PHE A 220 -10.31 20.54 26.29
C PHE A 220 -9.25 19.76 25.49
N SER A 221 -8.68 20.39 24.46
CA SER A 221 -7.55 19.84 23.69
C SER A 221 -6.22 20.07 24.40
N ASP A 222 -5.13 19.58 23.81
CA ASP A 222 -3.79 19.76 24.37
C ASP A 222 -3.37 21.25 24.43
N TRP A 223 -3.92 22.10 23.56
CA TRP A 223 -3.76 23.56 23.63
C TRP A 223 -4.28 24.16 24.94
N GLY A 224 -5.36 23.62 25.51
CA GLY A 224 -5.88 24.10 26.80
C GLY A 224 -5.20 23.48 28.01
N LYS A 225 -4.41 22.43 27.82
CA LYS A 225 -3.75 21.66 28.90
C LYS A 225 -2.25 21.90 28.97
N VAL A 226 -1.64 22.43 27.90
CA VAL A 226 -0.19 22.64 27.84
C VAL A 226 0.26 23.57 28.98
N GLN A 227 1.25 23.08 29.74
CA GLN A 227 1.91 23.86 30.78
C GLN A 227 3.33 24.14 30.29
N ALA A 228 3.50 25.30 29.66
CA ALA A 228 4.79 25.77 29.18
C ALA A 228 5.30 26.92 30.08
N PRO A 229 6.60 26.97 30.39
CA PRO A 229 7.23 28.09 31.11
C PRO A 229 7.20 29.38 30.27
N GLU A 230 7.45 30.52 30.92
CA GLU A 230 7.44 31.85 30.28
C GLU A 230 8.49 32.02 29.18
N ASP A 231 9.59 31.24 29.23
CA ASP A 231 10.65 31.26 28.22
C ASP A 231 10.30 30.42 26.98
N ALA A 232 9.17 29.71 26.98
CA ALA A 232 8.74 28.90 25.85
C ALA A 232 8.35 29.77 24.66
N VAL A 233 8.85 29.39 23.48
CA VAL A 233 8.58 30.09 22.22
C VAL A 233 7.52 29.31 21.44
N PHE A 234 6.52 30.03 20.94
CA PHE A 234 5.52 29.49 20.03
C PHE A 234 5.87 29.80 18.57
N THR A 235 6.20 28.77 17.81
CA THR A 235 6.48 28.85 16.37
C THR A 235 5.37 28.21 15.56
N VAL A 236 5.10 28.75 14.37
CA VAL A 236 4.05 28.28 13.47
C VAL A 236 4.62 28.05 12.08
N GLU A 237 4.34 26.86 11.54
CA GLU A 237 4.65 26.47 10.16
C GLU A 237 3.35 26.33 9.37
N VAL A 238 3.28 26.91 8.17
CA VAL A 238 2.16 26.72 7.25
C VAL A 238 2.36 25.40 6.51
N VAL A 239 1.44 24.46 6.68
CA VAL A 239 1.58 23.11 6.12
C VAL A 239 0.67 22.87 4.90
N ARG A 240 -0.43 23.61 4.80
CA ARG A 240 -1.35 23.57 3.66
C ARG A 240 -2.18 24.85 3.54
N LEU A 241 -2.53 25.20 2.30
CA LEU A 241 -3.47 26.27 1.96
C LEU A 241 -4.53 25.73 0.99
N ASP A 242 -5.78 26.08 1.24
CA ASP A 242 -6.89 25.81 0.31
C ASP A 242 -7.31 27.10 -0.40
N GLY A 243 -7.71 26.97 -1.66
CA GLY A 243 -8.11 28.07 -2.54
C GLY A 243 -9.57 28.46 -2.38
N ALA A 244 -10.02 29.43 -3.15
CA ALA A 244 -11.40 29.92 -3.12
C ALA A 244 -12.46 28.83 -3.41
N ASP A 245 -12.09 27.78 -4.12
CA ASP A 245 -12.92 26.61 -4.43
C ASP A 245 -12.94 25.56 -3.30
N GLY A 246 -12.17 25.75 -2.24
CA GLY A 246 -12.01 24.82 -1.12
C GLY A 246 -11.06 23.65 -1.41
N ASN A 247 -10.45 23.59 -2.59
CA ASN A 247 -9.46 22.57 -2.92
C ASN A 247 -8.06 23.01 -2.46
N ALA A 248 -7.17 22.03 -2.23
CA ALA A 248 -5.80 22.31 -1.84
C ALA A 248 -5.05 23.04 -2.96
N LEU A 249 -4.53 24.24 -2.66
CA LEU A 249 -3.60 24.97 -3.53
C LEU A 249 -2.18 24.42 -3.36
N PHE A 250 -1.76 24.29 -2.10
CA PHE A 250 -0.44 23.80 -1.73
C PHE A 250 -0.57 22.89 -0.51
N ASP A 251 -0.05 21.67 -0.59
CA ASP A 251 -0.06 20.70 0.51
C ASP A 251 1.31 20.03 0.65
N SER A 252 2.04 20.43 1.69
CA SER A 252 3.36 19.88 2.01
C SER A 252 3.30 18.54 2.74
N GLY A 253 2.17 18.22 3.38
CA GLY A 253 1.95 16.99 4.15
C GLY A 253 1.60 15.79 3.28
N SER A 254 1.36 16.01 1.98
CA SER A 254 1.02 14.94 1.04
C SER A 254 2.11 13.86 0.91
N PHE A 255 3.40 14.17 1.07
CA PHE A 255 4.50 13.18 1.00
C PHE A 255 5.17 12.98 2.36
N SER A 256 5.03 11.77 2.92
CA SER A 256 5.47 11.36 4.25
C SER A 256 6.83 10.62 4.26
N GLU A 257 7.38 10.35 5.44
CA GLU A 257 8.56 9.48 5.58
C GLU A 257 8.30 8.05 5.13
N ASP A 258 7.09 7.54 5.33
CA ASP A 258 6.72 6.19 4.90
C ASP A 258 6.57 6.10 3.37
N ASP A 259 6.06 7.17 2.74
CA ASP A 259 6.10 7.31 1.27
C ASP A 259 7.55 7.25 0.75
N GLN A 260 8.49 7.92 1.43
CA GLN A 260 9.92 7.90 1.07
C GLN A 260 10.52 6.50 1.23
N LYS A 261 10.30 5.82 2.35
CA LYS A 261 10.77 4.43 2.57
C LYS A 261 10.20 3.48 1.51
N ARG A 262 8.92 3.63 1.18
CA ARG A 262 8.24 2.83 0.15
C ARG A 262 8.87 3.06 -1.22
N LEU A 263 9.10 4.32 -1.59
CA LEU A 263 9.76 4.69 -2.84
C LEU A 263 11.17 4.10 -2.95
N ASP A 264 11.97 4.21 -1.90
CA ASP A 264 13.35 3.70 -1.89
C ASP A 264 13.38 2.17 -1.99
N MET A 265 12.49 1.49 -1.27
CA MET A 265 12.34 0.04 -1.35
C MET A 265 11.95 -0.40 -2.77
N LEU A 266 10.95 0.23 -3.38
CA LEU A 266 10.51 -0.13 -4.74
C LEU A 266 11.61 0.11 -5.78
N LYS A 267 12.30 1.25 -5.71
CA LYS A 267 13.44 1.54 -6.60
C LYS A 267 14.56 0.53 -6.45
N SER A 268 14.88 0.15 -5.21
CA SER A 268 15.92 -0.85 -4.95
C SER A 268 15.60 -2.19 -5.62
N LYS A 269 14.31 -2.59 -5.61
CA LYS A 269 13.83 -3.88 -6.11
C LYS A 269 13.58 -3.91 -7.62
N TYR A 270 13.13 -2.80 -8.23
CA TYR A 270 12.62 -2.79 -9.61
C TYR A 270 13.33 -1.81 -10.56
N THR A 271 14.28 -1.02 -10.07
CA THR A 271 15.02 -0.03 -10.89
C THR A 271 16.55 -0.23 -10.84
N SER A 272 17.05 -1.17 -10.02
CA SER A 272 18.48 -1.47 -9.90
C SER A 272 19.01 -2.49 -10.93
N GLN A 273 18.41 -2.57 -12.12
CA GLN A 273 18.89 -3.40 -13.25
C GLN A 273 19.15 -2.53 -14.48
#